data_AF-A0A962KFR8-F1
#
_entry.id   AF-A0A962KFR8-F1
#
_cell.length_a   1.000
_cell.length_b   1.000
_cell.length_c   1.000
_cell.angle_alpha   90.00
_cell.angle_beta   90.00
_cell.angle_gamma   90.00
#
_symmetry.space_group_name_H-M   'P 1'
#
loop_
_entity.id
_entity.type
_entity.pdbx_description
1 polymer ?
#
loop_
_entity_poly.entity_id
_entity_poly.type
_entity_poly.pdbx_seq_one_letter_code
_entity_poly.pdbx_strand_id
1 'polypeptide(L)'
;MSYRPIGLFARQFIDNFLAALMMLVGLKRAFLHLHSTPAQFLIFLVGSLFTSFCFDVIGQGFDGEIQAVGFAAYLIPPFLLLIMGVFIAQRYAVWHFVLSPVILWLAADILVGLLQSGIQWAGQQEWLPVSADKWIPYLYPVLFAWPTAALLFVCGRQLAWRWWVRIINMLLAVAVFFAWVTLFSDQRLWYAVQTVDAPKSYNITQESAFYVQPLLLNRALAQLQQGEDGITDWYFLGVGGAAYQSVFRREVESVQSLFDNRFSASGYSMV
;
A
#
# COMPACT_ATOMS: atom_id res chain seq x y z
N MET A 1 32.57 -29.92 24.31
CA MET A 1 32.03 -29.57 22.99
C MET A 1 32.05 -28.05 22.86
N SER A 2 32.93 -27.51 22.00
CA SER A 2 33.09 -26.07 21.79
C SER A 2 31.85 -25.51 21.10
N TYR A 3 31.01 -24.78 21.84
CA TYR A 3 29.87 -24.07 21.27
C TYR A 3 30.40 -22.85 20.51
N ARG A 4 30.51 -22.96 19.18
CA ARG A 4 30.79 -21.79 18.34
C ARG A 4 29.59 -20.83 18.47
N PRO A 5 29.78 -19.57 18.90
CA PRO A 5 28.68 -18.62 19.16
C PRO A 5 27.79 -18.42 17.93
N ILE A 6 28.37 -18.48 16.73
CA ILE A 6 27.68 -18.39 15.45
C ILE A 6 26.73 -19.58 15.23
N GLY A 7 27.13 -20.80 15.61
CA GLY A 7 26.31 -22.00 15.45
C GLY A 7 25.08 -22.00 16.36
N LEU A 8 25.22 -21.47 17.58
CA LEU A 8 24.10 -21.27 18.49
C LEU A 8 23.14 -20.20 17.97
N PHE A 9 23.67 -19.10 17.45
CA PHE A 9 22.86 -18.04 16.86
C PHE A 9 22.03 -18.55 15.66
N ALA A 10 22.66 -19.28 14.74
CA ALA A 10 22.00 -19.84 13.57
C ALA A 10 20.90 -20.84 13.95
N ARG A 11 21.14 -21.68 14.96
CA ARG A 11 20.12 -22.60 15.48
C ARG A 11 18.93 -21.86 16.07
N GLN A 12 19.17 -20.87 16.91
CA GLN A 12 18.10 -20.02 17.50
C GLN A 12 17.29 -19.28 16.42
N PHE A 13 17.95 -18.86 15.34
CA PHE A 13 17.30 -18.23 14.19
C PHE A 13 16.34 -19.19 13.48
N ILE A 14 16.77 -20.44 13.23
CA ILE A 14 15.92 -21.49 12.65
C ILE A 14 14.77 -21.85 13.60
N ASP A 15 15.04 -21.99 14.90
CA ASP A 15 14.04 -22.30 15.91
C ASP A 15 12.95 -21.20 15.99
N ASN A 16 13.31 -19.93 15.79
CA ASN A 16 12.36 -18.82 15.71
C ASN A 16 11.45 -18.91 14.47
N PHE A 17 11.94 -19.35 13.33
CA PHE A 17 11.09 -19.64 12.17
C PHE A 17 10.15 -20.83 12.41
N LEU A 18 10.65 -21.88 13.05
CA LEU A 18 9.82 -23.02 13.45
C LEU A 18 8.70 -22.57 14.41
N ALA A 19 9.04 -21.71 15.37
CA ALA A 19 8.09 -21.10 16.29
C ALA A 19 7.02 -20.28 15.55
N ALA A 20 7.42 -19.50 14.54
CA ALA A 20 6.50 -18.73 13.70
C ALA A 20 5.56 -19.63 12.88
N LEU A 21 6.06 -20.70 12.26
CA LEU A 21 5.23 -21.68 11.55
C LEU A 21 4.22 -22.36 12.49
N MET A 22 4.67 -22.77 13.68
CA MET A 22 3.78 -23.32 14.70
C MET A 22 2.73 -22.30 15.14
N MET A 23 3.11 -21.02 15.28
CA MET A 23 2.19 -19.94 15.62
C MET A 23 1.15 -19.74 14.53
N LEU A 24 1.53 -19.70 13.25
CA LEU A 24 0.63 -19.52 12.12
C LEU A 24 -0.47 -20.60 12.06
N VAL A 25 -0.15 -21.83 12.48
CA VAL A 25 -1.10 -22.96 12.60
C VAL A 25 -1.88 -22.93 13.94
N GLY A 26 -1.55 -22.02 14.86
CA GLY A 26 -2.24 -21.85 16.15
C GLY A 26 -1.74 -22.78 17.27
N LEU A 27 -0.55 -23.36 17.13
CA LEU A 27 0.04 -24.28 18.10
C LEU A 27 0.73 -23.53 19.25
N LYS A 28 0.37 -23.86 20.50
CA LYS A 28 1.02 -23.32 21.71
C LYS A 28 2.52 -23.64 21.82
N ARG A 29 2.97 -24.69 21.13
CA ARG A 29 4.38 -25.14 21.12
C ARG A 29 5.35 -24.11 20.53
N ALA A 30 4.83 -23.08 19.86
CA ALA A 30 5.62 -21.96 19.37
C ALA A 30 6.53 -21.35 20.45
N PHE A 31 6.01 -21.12 21.66
CA PHE A 31 6.79 -20.50 22.74
C PHE A 31 7.93 -21.37 23.28
N LEU A 32 7.93 -22.69 23.02
CA LEU A 32 9.00 -23.59 23.48
C LEU A 32 10.27 -23.46 22.62
N HIS A 33 10.12 -23.05 21.35
CA HIS A 33 11.22 -22.89 20.40
C HIS A 33 11.63 -21.42 20.26
N LEU A 34 10.99 -20.52 20.99
CA LEU A 34 11.18 -19.08 20.84
C LEU A 34 12.40 -18.59 21.62
N HIS A 35 13.31 -17.95 20.90
CA HIS A 35 14.50 -17.30 21.44
C HIS A 35 14.40 -15.78 21.27
N SER A 36 14.16 -15.09 22.38
CA SER A 36 13.89 -13.65 22.42
C SER A 36 15.12 -12.84 22.80
N THR A 37 16.10 -12.71 21.88
CA THR A 37 17.29 -11.87 22.09
C THR A 37 17.23 -10.59 21.23
N PRO A 38 17.87 -9.48 21.65
CA PRO A 38 17.90 -8.25 20.87
C PRO A 38 18.55 -8.41 19.48
N ALA A 39 19.57 -9.25 19.36
CA ALA A 39 20.22 -9.54 18.09
C ALA A 39 19.28 -10.26 17.11
N GLN A 40 18.49 -11.22 17.60
CA GLN A 40 17.46 -11.89 16.79
C GLN A 40 16.39 -10.88 16.36
N PHE A 41 15.92 -10.01 17.27
CA PHE A 41 14.95 -8.96 16.93
C PHE A 41 15.44 -8.06 15.79
N LEU A 42 16.67 -7.55 15.85
CA LEU A 42 17.21 -6.69 14.79
C LEU A 42 17.32 -7.41 13.45
N ILE A 43 17.77 -8.66 13.45
CA ILE A 43 17.92 -9.45 12.23
C ILE A 43 16.55 -9.78 11.61
N PHE A 44 15.56 -10.14 12.43
CA PHE A 44 14.19 -10.34 11.95
C PHE A 44 13.58 -9.04 11.45
N LEU A 45 13.80 -7.90 12.12
CA LEU A 45 13.30 -6.60 11.68
C LEU A 45 13.85 -6.21 10.30
N VAL A 46 15.17 -6.33 10.12
CA VAL A 46 15.82 -6.05 8.84
C VAL A 46 15.39 -7.06 7.76
N GLY A 47 15.27 -8.34 8.10
CA GLY A 47 14.82 -9.37 7.16
C GLY A 47 13.38 -9.12 6.68
N SER A 48 12.50 -8.73 7.59
CA SER A 48 11.10 -8.39 7.32
C SER A 48 10.98 -7.15 6.42
N LEU A 49 11.75 -6.09 6.74
CA LEU A 49 11.88 -4.90 5.88
C LEU A 49 12.38 -5.28 4.48
N PHE A 50 13.38 -6.16 4.39
CA PHE A 50 13.91 -6.61 3.12
C PHE A 50 12.88 -7.39 2.30
N THR A 51 12.09 -8.26 2.93
CA THR A 51 11.00 -8.96 2.22
C THR A 51 9.92 -8.01 1.70
N SER A 52 9.54 -7.00 2.49
CA SER A 52 8.58 -5.98 2.02
C SER A 52 9.15 -5.11 0.91
N PHE A 53 10.44 -4.75 0.99
CA PHE A 53 11.14 -4.05 -0.07
C PHE A 53 11.19 -4.88 -1.36
N CYS A 54 11.51 -6.17 -1.26
CA CYS A 54 11.48 -7.08 -2.41
C CYS A 54 10.08 -7.17 -3.03
N PHE A 55 9.03 -7.26 -2.21
CA PHE A 55 7.64 -7.25 -2.69
C PHE A 55 7.34 -5.99 -3.52
N ASP A 56 7.72 -4.81 -3.02
CA ASP A 56 7.50 -3.55 -3.74
C ASP A 56 8.35 -3.43 -5.01
N VAL A 57 9.62 -3.84 -4.99
CA VAL A 57 10.49 -3.84 -6.18
C VAL A 57 9.96 -4.79 -7.25
N ILE A 58 9.50 -5.99 -6.87
CA ILE A 58 8.87 -6.91 -7.82
C ILE A 58 7.63 -6.22 -8.40
N GLY A 59 6.75 -5.66 -7.56
CA GLY A 59 5.50 -5.04 -8.02
C GLY A 59 5.66 -3.77 -8.87
N GLN A 60 6.66 -2.94 -8.60
CA GLN A 60 6.85 -1.62 -9.21
C GLN A 60 7.95 -1.59 -10.28
N GLY A 61 8.85 -2.58 -10.29
CA GLY A 61 10.03 -2.60 -11.15
C GLY A 61 11.27 -1.97 -10.50
N PHE A 62 12.40 -2.05 -11.21
CA PHE A 62 13.72 -1.61 -10.72
C PHE A 62 13.99 -0.11 -10.84
N ASP A 63 13.20 0.61 -11.64
CA ASP A 63 13.31 2.07 -11.76
C ASP A 63 12.36 2.72 -10.75
N GLY A 64 12.86 2.93 -9.53
CA GLY A 64 12.07 3.44 -8.43
C GLY A 64 12.86 4.27 -7.41
N GLU A 65 12.12 4.87 -6.48
CA GLU A 65 12.64 5.71 -5.41
C GLU A 65 12.19 5.20 -4.04
N ILE A 66 13.08 5.40 -3.06
CA ILE A 66 12.85 5.04 -1.66
C ILE A 66 12.01 6.12 -0.97
N GLN A 67 10.92 5.71 -0.32
CA GLN A 67 10.04 6.62 0.40
C GLN A 67 10.18 6.50 1.93
N ALA A 68 10.58 7.60 2.58
CA ALA A 68 10.73 7.66 4.04
C ALA A 68 9.43 7.40 4.81
N VAL A 69 8.29 7.83 4.24
CA VAL A 69 6.96 7.61 4.84
C VAL A 69 6.59 6.13 4.88
N GLY A 70 6.95 5.36 3.84
CA GLY A 70 6.74 3.90 3.80
C GLY A 70 7.51 3.18 4.90
N PHE A 71 8.75 3.59 5.17
CA PHE A 71 9.54 3.06 6.28
C PHE A 71 8.88 3.34 7.64
N ALA A 72 8.38 4.56 7.85
CA ALA A 72 7.69 4.91 9.08
C ALA A 72 6.39 4.09 9.26
N ALA A 73 5.60 3.95 8.19
CA ALA A 73 4.35 3.18 8.20
C ALA A 73 4.59 1.69 8.50
N TYR A 74 5.67 1.13 7.95
CA TYR A 74 6.08 -0.26 8.17
C TYR A 74 6.51 -0.53 9.62
N LEU A 75 7.11 0.44 10.30
CA LEU A 75 7.56 0.27 11.68
C LEU A 75 6.43 0.28 12.71
N ILE A 76 5.21 0.73 12.34
CA ILE A 76 4.07 0.83 13.25
C ILE A 76 3.68 -0.52 13.86
N PRO A 77 3.41 -1.60 13.09
CA PRO A 77 3.02 -2.89 13.69
C PRO A 77 4.10 -3.49 14.61
N PRO A 78 5.39 -3.58 14.24
CA PRO A 78 6.44 -4.04 15.15
C PRO A 78 6.53 -3.21 16.44
N PHE A 79 6.37 -1.88 16.34
CA PHE A 79 6.39 -0.98 17.48
C PHE A 79 5.22 -1.23 18.45
N LEU A 80 4.00 -1.38 17.92
CA LEU A 80 2.82 -1.72 18.72
C LEU A 80 2.96 -3.09 19.42
N LEU A 81 3.56 -4.07 18.74
CA LEU A 81 3.83 -5.39 19.31
C LEU A 81 4.91 -5.36 20.39
N LEU A 82 5.89 -4.46 20.28
CA LEU A 82 6.86 -4.22 21.34
C LEU A 82 6.18 -3.65 22.58
N ILE A 83 5.29 -2.66 22.41
CA ILE A 83 4.47 -2.12 23.51
C ILE A 83 3.63 -3.23 24.15
N MET A 84 2.98 -4.07 23.35
CA MET A 84 2.22 -5.22 23.84
C MET A 84 3.11 -6.17 24.65
N GLY A 85 4.32 -6.45 24.16
CA GLY A 85 5.30 -7.29 24.84
C GLY A 85 5.72 -6.72 26.20
N VAL A 86 5.94 -5.40 26.30
CA VAL A 86 6.22 -4.71 27.58
C VAL A 86 5.04 -4.87 28.54
N PHE A 87 3.80 -4.64 28.10
CA PHE A 87 2.61 -4.82 28.95
C PHE A 87 2.45 -6.26 29.45
N ILE A 88 2.69 -7.25 28.58
CA ILE A 88 2.65 -8.67 28.97
C ILE A 88 3.74 -8.98 30.00
N ALA A 89 4.98 -8.54 29.75
CA ALA A 89 6.09 -8.77 30.65
C ALA A 89 5.87 -8.16 32.04
N GLN A 90 5.33 -6.93 32.11
CA GLN A 90 4.99 -6.28 33.37
C GLN A 90 3.85 -6.98 34.10
N ARG A 91 2.77 -7.35 33.37
CA ARG A 91 1.59 -7.98 33.97
C ARG A 91 1.86 -9.37 34.54
N TYR A 92 2.72 -10.14 33.89
CA TYR A 92 3.02 -11.52 34.27
C TYR A 92 4.38 -11.69 34.95
N ALA A 93 5.11 -10.59 35.17
CA ALA A 93 6.46 -10.55 35.76
C ALA A 93 7.50 -11.42 35.01
N VAL A 94 7.42 -11.48 33.68
CA VAL A 94 8.31 -12.29 32.85
C VAL A 94 9.05 -11.43 31.82
N TRP A 95 10.18 -10.84 32.21
CA TRP A 95 10.94 -9.87 31.41
C TRP A 95 11.53 -10.41 30.11
N HIS A 96 11.85 -11.70 30.06
CA HIS A 96 12.36 -12.31 28.82
C HIS A 96 11.29 -12.45 27.72
N PHE A 97 10.02 -12.19 28.03
CA PHE A 97 8.92 -12.21 27.04
C PHE A 97 8.68 -10.88 26.33
N VAL A 98 9.40 -9.80 26.67
CA VAL A 98 9.16 -8.46 26.06
C VAL A 98 9.28 -8.51 24.54
N LEU A 99 10.32 -9.16 24.01
CA LEU A 99 10.55 -9.23 22.56
C LEU A 99 9.81 -10.39 21.89
N SER A 100 9.18 -11.28 22.67
CA SER A 100 8.58 -12.50 22.15
C SER A 100 7.48 -12.26 21.11
N PRO A 101 6.50 -11.35 21.32
CA PRO A 101 5.44 -11.15 20.35
C PRO A 101 5.95 -10.54 19.04
N VAL A 102 6.86 -9.58 19.13
CA VAL A 102 7.39 -8.90 17.94
C VAL A 102 8.31 -9.82 17.13
N ILE A 103 9.15 -10.63 17.77
CA ILE A 103 10.01 -11.60 17.07
C ILE A 103 9.18 -12.67 16.36
N LEU A 104 8.15 -13.22 17.03
CA LEU A 104 7.25 -14.19 16.41
C LEU A 104 6.53 -13.60 15.20
N TRP A 105 6.07 -12.36 15.32
CA TRP A 105 5.38 -11.68 14.24
C TRP A 105 6.31 -11.37 13.08
N LEU A 106 7.52 -10.83 13.31
CA LEU A 106 8.49 -10.55 12.25
C LEU A 106 8.96 -11.82 11.53
N ALA A 107 9.19 -12.90 12.28
CA ALA A 107 9.54 -14.19 11.67
C ALA A 107 8.38 -14.73 10.80
N ALA A 108 7.13 -14.56 11.23
CA ALA A 108 5.96 -14.91 10.43
C ALA A 108 5.78 -13.97 9.23
N ASP A 109 6.03 -12.67 9.39
CA ASP A 109 5.94 -11.66 8.35
C ASP A 109 6.95 -11.93 7.23
N ILE A 110 8.19 -12.35 7.54
CA ILE A 110 9.14 -12.81 6.52
C ILE A 110 8.57 -13.98 5.70
N LEU A 111 8.00 -15.00 6.37
CA LEU A 111 7.45 -16.17 5.68
C LEU A 111 6.27 -15.79 4.78
N VAL A 112 5.37 -14.95 5.29
CA VAL A 112 4.21 -14.46 4.53
C VAL A 112 4.65 -13.52 3.41
N GLY A 113 5.61 -12.62 3.66
CA GLY A 113 6.15 -11.67 2.71
C GLY A 113 6.87 -12.36 1.56
N LEU A 114 7.63 -13.44 1.83
CA LEU A 114 8.19 -14.30 0.79
C LEU A 114 7.10 -14.97 -0.05
N LEU A 115 6.03 -15.46 0.59
CA LEU A 115 4.89 -16.05 -0.11
C LEU A 115 4.16 -15.01 -0.98
N GLN A 116 3.93 -13.80 -0.47
CA GLN A 116 3.33 -12.71 -1.23
C GLN A 116 4.22 -12.29 -2.41
N SER A 117 5.53 -12.18 -2.18
CA SER A 117 6.51 -11.87 -3.24
C SER A 117 6.53 -12.96 -4.31
N GLY A 118 6.44 -14.23 -3.92
CA GLY A 118 6.34 -15.36 -4.84
C GLY A 118 5.06 -15.34 -5.67
N ILE A 119 3.91 -15.01 -5.05
CA ILE A 119 2.63 -14.85 -5.76
C ILE A 119 2.71 -13.67 -6.74
N GLN A 120 3.27 -12.54 -6.30
CA GLN A 120 3.46 -11.35 -7.14
C GLN A 120 4.32 -11.67 -8.36
N TRP A 121 5.44 -12.35 -8.16
CA TRP A 121 6.35 -12.75 -9.24
C TRP A 121 5.69 -13.76 -10.20
N ALA A 122 4.98 -14.76 -9.67
CA ALA A 122 4.22 -15.71 -10.48
C ALA A 122 3.12 -15.02 -11.31
N GLY A 123 2.47 -13.98 -10.76
CA GLY A 123 1.52 -13.15 -11.48
C GLY A 123 2.16 -12.40 -12.65
N GLN A 124 3.36 -11.85 -12.46
CA GLN A 124 4.10 -11.16 -13.54
C GLN A 124 4.57 -12.07 -14.66
N GLN A 125 4.84 -13.34 -14.37
CA GLN A 125 5.18 -14.34 -15.38
C GLN A 125 3.95 -14.97 -16.05
N GLU A 126 2.74 -14.48 -15.74
CA GLU A 126 1.46 -15.00 -16.24
C GLU A 126 1.23 -16.49 -15.89
N TRP A 127 1.84 -16.99 -14.81
CA TRP A 127 1.66 -18.38 -14.36
C TRP A 127 0.34 -18.61 -13.63
N LEU A 128 -0.30 -17.53 -13.18
CA LEU A 128 -1.58 -17.57 -12.49
C LEU A 128 -2.74 -17.52 -13.50
N PRO A 129 -3.84 -18.24 -13.26
CA PRO A 129 -5.02 -18.15 -14.11
C PRO A 129 -5.61 -16.74 -14.05
N VAL A 130 -6.16 -16.24 -15.15
CA VAL A 130 -6.78 -14.88 -15.24
C VAL A 130 -7.85 -14.63 -14.16
N SER A 131 -8.52 -15.69 -13.69
CA SER A 131 -9.48 -15.58 -12.58
C SER A 131 -8.86 -15.22 -11.23
N ALA A 132 -7.55 -15.44 -11.05
CA ALA A 132 -6.82 -15.14 -9.82
C ALA A 132 -6.72 -13.62 -9.57
N ASP A 133 -6.65 -12.80 -10.61
CA ASP A 133 -6.54 -11.34 -10.49
C ASP A 133 -7.70 -10.72 -9.70
N LYS A 134 -8.89 -11.34 -9.77
CA LYS A 134 -10.05 -10.93 -8.98
C LYS A 134 -9.88 -11.17 -7.48
N TRP A 135 -9.12 -12.19 -7.09
CA TRP A 135 -8.96 -12.64 -5.71
C TRP A 135 -7.70 -12.11 -5.03
N ILE A 136 -6.63 -11.82 -5.79
CA ILE A 136 -5.35 -11.31 -5.27
C ILE A 136 -5.52 -10.08 -4.35
N PRO A 137 -6.33 -9.06 -4.69
CA PRO A 137 -6.53 -7.89 -3.82
C PRO A 137 -7.14 -8.23 -2.45
N TYR A 138 -7.91 -9.30 -2.35
CA TYR A 138 -8.49 -9.77 -1.07
C TYR A 138 -7.53 -10.70 -0.32
N LEU A 139 -6.66 -11.41 -1.03
CA LEU A 139 -5.70 -12.35 -0.47
C LEU A 139 -4.62 -11.64 0.35
N TYR A 140 -4.03 -10.54 -0.17
CA TYR A 140 -2.93 -9.85 0.51
C TYR A 140 -3.29 -9.28 1.88
N PRO A 141 -4.43 -8.56 2.06
CA PRO A 141 -4.85 -8.11 3.38
C PRO A 141 -5.10 -9.27 4.36
N VAL A 142 -5.64 -10.39 3.89
CA VAL A 142 -5.86 -11.59 4.71
C VAL A 142 -4.53 -12.20 5.15
N LEU A 143 -3.58 -12.33 4.23
CA LEU A 143 -2.24 -12.83 4.52
C LEU A 143 -1.51 -11.93 5.51
N PHE A 144 -1.67 -10.60 5.42
CA PHE A 144 -1.10 -9.66 6.38
C PHE A 144 -1.78 -9.71 7.76
N ALA A 145 -3.11 -9.85 7.80
CA ALA A 145 -3.87 -9.92 9.05
C ALA A 145 -3.67 -11.24 9.81
N TRP A 146 -3.38 -12.34 9.09
CA TRP A 146 -3.23 -13.68 9.67
C TRP A 146 -2.14 -13.74 10.75
N PRO A 147 -0.86 -13.37 10.53
CA PRO A 147 0.18 -13.41 11.57
C PRO A 147 -0.25 -12.74 12.88
N THR A 148 -0.90 -11.58 12.79
CA THR A 148 -1.41 -10.84 13.95
C THR A 148 -2.53 -11.61 14.66
N ALA A 149 -3.51 -12.13 13.92
CA ALA A 149 -4.59 -12.93 14.49
C ALA A 149 -4.08 -14.22 15.15
N ALA A 150 -3.15 -14.91 14.49
CA ALA A 150 -2.49 -16.11 15.00
C ALA A 150 -1.70 -15.83 16.28
N LEU A 151 -0.93 -14.73 16.31
CA LEU A 151 -0.19 -14.30 17.49
C LEU A 151 -1.13 -14.05 18.68
N LEU A 152 -2.20 -13.26 18.49
CA LEU A 152 -3.16 -12.96 19.55
C LEU A 152 -3.90 -14.20 20.04
N PHE A 153 -4.25 -15.11 19.12
CA PHE A 153 -4.86 -16.39 19.46
C PHE A 153 -3.93 -17.25 20.32
N VAL A 154 -2.67 -17.42 19.91
CA VAL A 154 -1.67 -18.24 20.62
C VAL A 154 -1.29 -17.61 21.96
N CYS A 155 -1.08 -16.29 22.02
CA CYS A 155 -0.87 -15.53 23.26
C CYS A 155 -2.05 -15.68 24.23
N GLY A 156 -3.28 -15.47 23.76
CA GLY A 156 -4.48 -15.57 24.59
C GLY A 156 -4.71 -16.98 25.15
N ARG A 157 -4.29 -18.02 24.41
CA ARG A 157 -4.32 -19.41 24.88
C ARG A 157 -3.17 -19.75 25.83
N GLN A 158 -1.97 -19.19 25.63
CA GLN A 158 -0.79 -19.46 26.45
C GLN A 158 -0.88 -18.76 27.81
N LEU A 159 -1.28 -17.49 27.82
CA LEU A 159 -1.44 -16.67 29.02
C LEU A 159 -2.78 -16.89 29.74
N ALA A 160 -3.55 -17.88 29.29
CA ALA A 160 -4.86 -18.25 29.81
C ALA A 160 -5.80 -17.04 29.99
N TRP A 161 -5.83 -16.12 29.01
CA TRP A 161 -6.70 -14.95 29.06
C TRP A 161 -8.16 -15.35 29.19
N ARG A 162 -8.91 -14.60 30.01
CA ARG A 162 -10.38 -14.67 30.06
C ARG A 162 -10.93 -14.43 28.66
N TRP A 163 -12.01 -15.13 28.29
CA TRP A 163 -12.56 -15.11 26.94
C TRP A 163 -12.89 -13.69 26.43
N TRP A 164 -13.42 -12.81 27.29
CA TRP A 164 -13.69 -11.42 26.93
C TRP A 164 -12.42 -10.61 26.62
N VAL A 165 -11.29 -10.90 27.29
CA VAL A 165 -10.01 -10.22 27.03
C VAL A 165 -9.52 -10.59 25.63
N ARG A 166 -9.73 -11.85 25.22
CA ARG A 166 -9.40 -12.30 23.86
C ARG A 166 -10.23 -11.56 22.82
N ILE A 167 -11.54 -11.41 23.05
CA ILE A 167 -12.42 -10.67 22.15
C ILE A 167 -11.99 -9.19 22.05
N ILE A 168 -11.75 -8.53 23.19
CA ILE A 168 -11.32 -7.12 23.21
C ILE A 168 -10.01 -6.93 22.45
N ASN A 169 -9.00 -7.79 22.68
CA ASN A 169 -7.73 -7.70 21.97
C ASN A 169 -7.90 -7.96 20.46
N MET A 170 -8.78 -8.90 20.08
CA MET A 170 -9.05 -9.16 18.67
C MET A 170 -9.75 -7.98 17.99
N LEU A 171 -10.75 -7.38 18.64
CA LEU A 171 -11.43 -6.18 18.15
C LEU A 171 -10.47 -4.99 18.03
N LEU A 172 -9.61 -4.80 19.03
CA LEU A 172 -8.58 -3.76 18.99
C LEU A 172 -7.62 -3.98 17.81
N ALA A 173 -7.15 -5.21 17.60
CA ALA A 173 -6.28 -5.53 16.49
C ALA A 173 -6.95 -5.32 15.12
N VAL A 174 -8.23 -5.68 14.99
CA VAL A 174 -9.02 -5.40 13.78
C VAL A 174 -9.17 -3.89 13.55
N ALA A 175 -9.46 -3.11 14.60
CA ALA A 175 -9.57 -1.66 14.49
C ALA A 175 -8.24 -1.01 14.09
N VAL A 176 -7.12 -1.43 14.70
CA VAL A 176 -5.77 -0.97 14.34
C VAL A 176 -5.42 -1.36 12.91
N PHE A 177 -5.68 -2.60 12.52
CA PHE A 177 -5.43 -3.08 11.16
C PHE A 177 -6.26 -2.29 10.14
N PHE A 178 -7.55 -2.09 10.40
CA PHE A 178 -8.41 -1.30 9.55
C PHE A 178 -7.91 0.15 9.41
N ALA A 179 -7.58 0.80 10.53
CA ALA A 179 -7.00 2.15 10.50
C ALA A 179 -5.68 2.20 9.75
N TRP A 180 -4.83 1.19 9.91
CA TRP A 180 -3.56 1.11 9.19
C TRP A 180 -3.79 0.97 7.68
N VAL A 181 -4.71 0.10 7.26
CA VAL A 181 -5.07 -0.08 5.83
C VAL A 181 -5.65 1.21 5.27
N THR A 182 -6.55 1.91 5.97
CA THR A 182 -7.16 3.13 5.42
C THR A 182 -6.21 4.32 5.36
N LEU A 183 -5.25 4.42 6.29
CA LEU A 183 -4.32 5.55 6.37
C LEU A 183 -3.02 5.33 5.57
N PHE A 184 -2.57 4.07 5.44
CA PHE A 184 -1.23 3.75 4.94
C PHE A 184 -1.21 2.70 3.82
N SER A 185 -2.34 2.20 3.32
CA SER A 185 -2.34 1.20 2.23
C SER A 185 -1.64 1.68 0.96
N ASP A 186 -1.70 2.98 0.67
CA ASP A 186 -0.99 3.55 -0.47
C ASP A 186 0.51 3.69 -0.22
N GLN A 187 0.97 3.71 1.04
CA GLN A 187 2.36 3.96 1.42
C GLN A 187 3.24 2.73 1.23
N ARG A 188 4.17 2.80 0.27
CA ARG A 188 5.12 1.74 -0.08
C ARG A 188 6.54 2.11 0.30
N LEU A 189 7.41 1.11 0.46
CA LEU A 189 8.85 1.34 0.68
C LEU A 189 9.55 1.79 -0.59
N TRP A 190 9.04 1.31 -1.73
CA TRP A 190 9.57 1.56 -3.06
C TRP A 190 8.44 1.90 -4.03
N TYR A 191 8.56 3.02 -4.74
CA TYR A 191 7.65 3.40 -5.83
C TYR A 191 8.40 3.41 -7.13
N ALA A 192 7.75 2.97 -8.21
CA ALA A 192 8.26 3.23 -9.54
C ALA A 192 8.41 4.74 -9.71
N VAL A 193 9.54 5.20 -10.24
CA VAL A 193 9.65 6.56 -10.74
C VAL A 193 8.66 6.61 -11.89
N GLN A 194 7.49 7.21 -11.65
CA GLN A 194 6.69 7.63 -12.78
C GLN A 194 7.55 8.64 -13.51
N THR A 195 8.06 8.26 -14.68
CA THR A 195 8.43 9.22 -15.72
C THR A 195 7.12 9.86 -16.16
N VAL A 196 6.51 10.62 -15.26
CA VAL A 196 5.65 11.70 -15.63
C VAL A 196 6.61 12.56 -16.45
N ASP A 197 6.51 12.52 -17.77
CA ASP A 197 6.84 13.69 -18.58
C ASP A 197 6.21 14.83 -17.80
N ALA A 198 7.03 15.56 -17.03
CA ALA A 198 6.52 16.54 -16.08
C ALA A 198 5.46 17.29 -16.85
N PRO A 199 4.17 17.27 -16.42
CA PRO A 199 3.15 17.97 -17.17
C PRO A 199 3.73 19.34 -17.34
N LYS A 200 4.02 19.76 -18.59
CA LYS A 200 4.68 21.05 -18.86
C LYS A 200 4.00 21.99 -17.91
N SER A 201 4.73 22.47 -16.89
CA SER A 201 4.09 23.20 -15.82
C SER A 201 3.68 24.50 -16.47
N TYR A 202 2.47 24.52 -17.03
CA TYR A 202 1.77 25.72 -17.35
C TYR A 202 1.45 26.24 -15.95
N ASN A 203 2.39 27.01 -15.41
CA ASN A 203 2.19 27.75 -14.19
C ASN A 203 1.02 28.71 -14.45
N ILE A 204 -0.20 28.26 -14.19
CA ILE A 204 -1.41 29.09 -14.26
C ILE A 204 -1.30 30.27 -13.26
N THR A 205 -0.37 30.19 -12.30
CA THR A 205 0.03 31.25 -11.37
C THR A 205 0.98 32.29 -11.95
N GLN A 206 1.51 32.11 -13.17
CA GLN A 206 2.23 33.20 -13.84
C GLN A 206 1.23 34.21 -14.40
N GLU A 207 1.38 35.47 -14.01
CA GLU A 207 0.59 36.60 -14.49
C GLU A 207 0.49 36.64 -16.03
N SER A 208 1.56 36.22 -16.72
CA SER A 208 1.61 36.06 -18.17
C SER A 208 0.54 35.13 -18.74
N ALA A 209 0.15 34.07 -18.03
CA ALA A 209 -0.92 33.15 -18.46
C ALA A 209 -2.29 33.85 -18.46
N PHE A 210 -2.52 34.78 -17.54
CA PHE A 210 -3.76 35.59 -17.51
C PHE A 210 -3.79 36.63 -18.65
N TYR A 211 -2.64 37.19 -19.03
CA TYR A 211 -2.55 38.13 -20.16
C TYR A 211 -2.74 37.45 -21.52
N VAL A 212 -2.41 36.17 -21.64
CA VAL A 212 -2.53 35.42 -22.90
C VAL A 212 -3.95 34.88 -23.12
N GLN A 213 -4.73 34.66 -22.06
CA GLN A 213 -6.10 34.12 -22.15
C GLN A 213 -7.04 34.97 -23.03
N PRO A 214 -7.14 36.30 -22.87
CA PRO A 214 -7.96 37.14 -23.76
C PRO A 214 -7.52 37.07 -25.22
N LEU A 215 -6.21 36.92 -25.48
CA LEU A 215 -5.67 36.82 -26.84
C LEU A 215 -6.03 35.48 -27.49
N LEU A 216 -5.99 34.38 -26.72
CA LEU A 216 -6.41 33.06 -27.21
C LEU A 216 -7.91 33.02 -27.48
N LEU A 217 -8.72 33.62 -26.60
CA LEU A 217 -10.16 33.76 -26.81
C LEU A 217 -10.47 34.57 -28.07
N ASN A 218 -9.81 35.73 -28.25
CA ASN A 218 -10.01 36.55 -29.45
C ASN A 218 -9.58 35.84 -30.73
N ARG A 219 -8.53 35.02 -30.69
CA ARG A 219 -8.13 34.18 -31.84
C ARG A 219 -9.14 33.08 -32.13
N ALA A 220 -9.68 32.43 -31.11
CA ALA A 220 -10.71 31.40 -31.28
C ALA A 220 -12.00 32.01 -31.86
N LEU A 221 -12.43 33.16 -31.33
CA LEU A 221 -13.58 33.91 -31.85
C LEU A 221 -13.37 34.36 -33.31
N ALA A 222 -12.15 34.78 -33.67
CA ALA A 222 -11.82 35.18 -35.04
C ALA A 222 -11.78 34.00 -36.03
N GLN A 223 -11.71 32.76 -35.55
CA GLN A 223 -11.75 31.55 -36.38
C GLN A 223 -13.19 31.04 -36.59
N LEU A 224 -14.17 31.56 -35.85
CA LEU A 224 -15.58 31.22 -36.07
C LEU A 224 -16.05 31.80 -37.41
N GLN A 225 -16.73 30.96 -38.18
CA GLN A 225 -17.35 31.40 -39.43
C GLN A 225 -18.47 32.40 -39.14
N GLN A 226 -18.60 33.41 -40.00
CA GLN A 226 -19.71 34.34 -39.94
C GLN A 226 -20.98 33.60 -40.40
N GLY A 227 -22.10 33.81 -39.69
CA GLY A 227 -23.38 33.22 -40.08
C GLY A 227 -23.86 33.75 -41.43
N GLU A 228 -24.58 32.92 -42.18
CA GLU A 228 -25.13 33.28 -43.50
C GLU A 228 -26.47 34.02 -43.35
N ASP A 229 -26.61 35.15 -44.04
CA ASP A 229 -27.84 35.95 -43.99
C ASP A 229 -29.05 35.17 -44.50
N GLY A 230 -30.04 34.96 -43.61
CA GLY A 230 -31.29 34.27 -43.92
C GLY A 230 -31.36 32.79 -43.51
N ILE A 231 -30.29 32.23 -42.94
CA ILE A 231 -30.23 30.87 -42.39
C ILE A 231 -30.00 30.94 -40.87
N THR A 232 -30.59 30.02 -40.10
CA THR A 232 -30.39 29.96 -38.64
C THR A 232 -29.20 29.05 -38.32
N ASP A 233 -28.07 29.65 -37.95
CA ASP A 233 -26.85 28.92 -37.59
C ASP A 233 -26.75 28.69 -36.07
N TRP A 234 -26.27 27.50 -35.67
CA TRP A 234 -26.10 27.11 -34.27
C TRP A 234 -24.64 27.26 -33.85
N TYR A 235 -24.40 28.02 -32.78
CA TYR A 235 -23.07 28.22 -32.19
C TYR A 235 -22.95 27.46 -30.87
N PHE A 236 -21.80 26.82 -30.65
CA PHE A 236 -21.51 26.09 -29.42
C PHE A 236 -20.29 26.68 -28.72
N LEU A 237 -20.45 27.07 -27.45
CA LEU A 237 -19.37 27.50 -26.56
C LEU A 237 -19.33 26.55 -25.36
N GLY A 238 -18.29 25.74 -25.27
CA GLY A 238 -17.98 24.91 -24.11
C GLY A 238 -16.98 25.60 -23.20
N VAL A 239 -17.20 25.59 -21.89
CA VAL A 239 -16.20 26.08 -20.90
C VAL A 239 -15.95 24.98 -19.89
N GLY A 240 -14.76 24.40 -19.91
CA GLY A 240 -14.35 23.33 -19.00
C GLY A 240 -13.40 23.85 -17.91
N GLY A 241 -13.66 23.50 -16.65
CA GLY A 241 -12.73 23.78 -15.55
C GLY A 241 -11.44 22.95 -15.67
N ALA A 242 -10.29 23.58 -15.48
CA ALA A 242 -9.01 22.89 -15.40
C ALA A 242 -8.85 22.24 -14.02
N ALA A 243 -8.91 20.91 -13.96
CA ALA A 243 -8.69 20.12 -12.75
C ALA A 243 -7.53 19.13 -12.95
N TYR A 244 -7.04 18.53 -11.86
CA TYR A 244 -5.95 17.54 -11.86
C TYR A 244 -6.16 16.37 -12.82
N GLN A 245 -7.39 16.11 -13.23
CA GLN A 245 -7.73 15.14 -14.26
C GLN A 245 -8.48 15.84 -15.38
N SER A 246 -8.16 15.50 -16.63
CA SER A 246 -8.77 16.05 -17.86
C SER A 246 -10.21 15.58 -18.12
N VAL A 247 -10.97 15.25 -17.08
CA VAL A 247 -12.33 14.73 -17.17
C VAL A 247 -13.27 15.78 -17.77
N PHE A 248 -13.26 17.00 -17.25
CA PHE A 248 -14.13 18.09 -17.74
C PHE A 248 -13.81 18.50 -19.19
N ARG A 249 -12.53 18.50 -19.57
CA ARG A 249 -12.13 18.76 -20.96
C ARG A 249 -12.69 17.71 -21.90
N ARG A 250 -12.56 16.42 -21.55
CA ARG A 250 -13.07 15.32 -22.37
C ARG A 250 -14.58 15.34 -22.50
N GLU A 251 -15.30 15.70 -21.45
CA GLU A 251 -16.75 15.87 -21.51
C GLU A 251 -17.15 17.01 -22.45
N VAL A 252 -16.49 18.16 -22.37
CA VAL A 252 -16.80 19.32 -23.22
C VAL A 252 -16.43 19.05 -24.69
N GLU A 253 -15.28 18.43 -24.97
CA GLU A 253 -14.89 18.00 -26.32
C GLU A 253 -15.86 16.94 -26.88
N SER A 254 -16.37 16.03 -26.02
CA SER A 254 -17.39 15.07 -26.43
C SER A 254 -18.70 15.77 -26.81
N VAL A 255 -19.13 16.79 -26.07
CA VAL A 255 -20.34 17.56 -26.40
C VAL A 255 -20.14 18.37 -27.67
N GLN A 256 -18.97 18.99 -27.87
CA GLN A 256 -18.63 19.68 -29.11
C GLN A 256 -18.78 18.76 -30.33
N SER A 257 -18.22 17.54 -30.25
CA SER A 257 -18.32 16.57 -31.34
C SER A 257 -19.76 16.17 -31.68
N LEU A 258 -20.67 16.17 -30.70
CA LEU A 258 -22.08 15.91 -30.93
C LEU A 258 -22.76 17.09 -31.62
N PHE A 259 -22.38 18.33 -31.28
CA PHE A 259 -22.93 19.52 -31.93
C PHE A 259 -22.45 19.65 -33.37
N ASP A 260 -21.16 19.41 -33.62
CA ASP A 260 -20.58 19.47 -34.97
C ASP A 260 -21.25 18.44 -35.91
N ASN A 261 -21.46 17.22 -35.43
CA ASN A 261 -22.02 16.15 -36.25
C ASN A 261 -23.56 16.21 -36.41
N ARG A 262 -24.29 16.68 -35.38
CA ARG A 262 -25.76 16.62 -35.37
C ARG A 262 -26.44 17.92 -35.81
N PHE A 263 -25.77 19.05 -35.63
CA PHE A 263 -26.32 20.38 -35.92
C PHE A 263 -25.50 21.15 -36.95
N SER A 264 -24.60 20.46 -37.67
CA SER A 264 -23.71 21.06 -38.68
C SER A 264 -22.92 22.27 -38.15
N ALA A 265 -22.60 22.28 -36.85
CA ALA A 265 -21.91 23.38 -36.18
C ALA A 265 -20.38 23.38 -36.43
N SER A 266 -19.90 22.63 -37.42
CA SER A 266 -18.49 22.55 -37.79
C SER A 266 -17.98 23.92 -38.27
N GLY A 267 -17.09 24.55 -37.50
CA GLY A 267 -16.63 25.92 -37.76
C GLY A 267 -17.39 27.01 -36.99
N TYR A 268 -18.43 26.62 -36.23
CA TYR A 268 -19.23 27.47 -35.34
C TYR A 268 -19.13 27.04 -33.85
N SER A 269 -18.23 26.10 -33.54
CA SER A 269 -18.03 25.54 -32.21
C SER A 269 -16.65 25.82 -31.64
N MET A 270 -16.58 26.14 -30.34
CA MET A 270 -15.32 26.37 -29.62
C MET A 270 -15.37 25.86 -28.17
N VAL A 271 -14.20 25.49 -27.64
CA VAL A 271 -13.97 24.97 -26.29
C VAL A 271 -12.76 25.64 -25.66
#